data_AF-A0A3D8HTV4-F1
#
_entry.id   AF-A0A3D8HTV4-F1
#
_cell.length_a   1.000
_cell.length_b   1.000
_cell.length_c   1.000
_cell.angle_alpha   90.00
_cell.angle_beta   90.00
_cell.angle_gamma   90.00
#
_symmetry.space_group_name_H-M   'P 1'
#
loop_
_entity.id
_entity.type
_entity.pdbx_description
1 polymer ?
#
loop_
_entity_poly.entity_id
_entity_poly.type
_entity_poly.pdbx_seq_one_letter_code
_entity_poly.pdbx_strand_id
1 'polypeptide(L)'
;MRNTSPKINEKKVGVIIPIYNVEQYLRECLDSVINQTYKNLEVVLVNDGSTRKENLKIAKEYVLKDSRFILFVKENGGLSSARNVGIEYFSGSIKLQKTSNKLGGGG
;
A
#
# COMPACT_ATOMS: atom_id res chain seq x y z
N MET A 1 39.95 -22.41 0.90
CA MET A 1 39.46 -21.05 0.60
C MET A 1 37.94 -21.11 0.46
N ARG A 2 37.18 -20.41 1.31
CA ARG A 2 35.72 -20.26 1.13
C ARG A 2 35.50 -18.90 0.48
N ASN A 3 35.08 -18.91 -0.78
CA ASN A 3 34.64 -17.71 -1.48
C ASN A 3 33.26 -17.33 -0.94
N THR A 4 33.20 -16.48 0.08
CA THR A 4 31.93 -15.88 0.52
C THR A 4 31.68 -14.65 -0.33
N SER A 5 31.13 -14.86 -1.53
CA SER A 5 30.49 -13.78 -2.29
C SER A 5 29.52 -13.04 -1.36
N PRO A 6 29.46 -11.70 -1.39
CA PRO A 6 28.55 -10.96 -0.53
C PRO A 6 27.13 -11.44 -0.80
N LYS A 7 26.41 -11.84 0.26
CA LYS A 7 24.95 -12.00 0.17
C LYS A 7 24.41 -10.69 -0.37
N ILE A 8 23.81 -10.71 -1.57
CA ILE A 8 23.05 -9.57 -2.05
C ILE A 8 21.95 -9.37 -1.01
N ASN A 9 22.08 -8.35 -0.16
CA ASN A 9 20.98 -7.91 0.67
C ASN A 9 19.82 -7.63 -0.29
N GLU A 10 18.77 -8.46 -0.25
CA GLU A 10 17.63 -8.29 -1.14
C GLU A 10 17.02 -6.91 -0.87
N LYS A 11 17.12 -6.00 -1.83
CA LYS A 11 16.69 -4.61 -1.68
C LYS A 11 15.16 -4.55 -1.63
N LYS A 12 14.60 -4.12 -0.52
CA LYS A 12 13.14 -3.91 -0.42
C LYS A 12 12.70 -2.79 -1.37
N VAL A 13 11.65 -3.05 -2.15
CA VAL A 13 11.05 -2.04 -3.05
C VAL A 13 9.74 -1.54 -2.45
N GLY A 14 9.62 -0.22 -2.31
CA GLY A 14 8.39 0.45 -1.88
C GLY A 14 7.54 0.86 -3.08
N VAL A 15 6.25 0.55 -3.04
CA VAL A 15 5.27 0.94 -4.06
C VAL A 15 4.21 1.83 -3.40
N ILE A 16 3.93 2.98 -3.98
CA ILE A 16 2.91 3.91 -3.48
C ILE A 16 1.79 3.99 -4.51
N ILE A 17 0.56 3.70 -4.10
CA ILE A 17 -0.64 3.70 -4.96
C ILE A 17 -1.66 4.68 -4.37
N PRO A 18 -1.74 5.91 -4.90
CA PRO A 18 -2.80 6.85 -4.58
C PRO A 18 -4.16 6.32 -5.07
N ILE A 19 -5.18 6.47 -4.24
CA ILE A 19 -6.56 6.03 -4.53
C ILE A 19 -7.47 7.24 -4.42
N TYR A 20 -7.98 7.69 -5.57
CA TYR A 20 -8.99 8.74 -5.67
C TYR A 20 -9.84 8.56 -6.93
N ASN A 21 -11.07 8.08 -6.78
CA ASN A 21 -12.03 7.86 -7.88
C ASN A 21 -11.46 6.96 -9.00
N VAL A 22 -10.80 5.87 -8.60
CA VAL A 22 -10.03 4.95 -9.45
C VAL A 22 -10.66 3.55 -9.53
N GLU A 23 -11.92 3.40 -9.12
CA GLU A 23 -12.55 2.11 -8.83
C GLU A 23 -12.53 1.13 -10.00
N GLN A 24 -12.60 1.63 -11.24
CA GLN A 24 -12.68 0.82 -12.44
C GLN A 24 -11.39 0.06 -12.74
N TYR A 25 -10.23 0.60 -12.34
CA TYR A 25 -8.90 0.04 -12.66
C TYR A 25 -8.10 -0.33 -11.42
N LEU A 26 -8.59 0.00 -10.22
CA LEU A 26 -7.88 -0.29 -8.97
C LEU A 26 -7.61 -1.79 -8.82
N ARG A 27 -8.60 -2.64 -9.10
CA ARG A 27 -8.43 -4.10 -8.96
C ARG A 27 -7.33 -4.64 -9.86
N GLU A 28 -7.37 -4.30 -11.15
CA GLU A 28 -6.35 -4.70 -12.13
C GLU A 28 -4.95 -4.22 -11.71
N CYS A 29 -4.85 -2.97 -11.26
CA CYS A 29 -3.59 -2.42 -10.75
C CYS A 29 -3.06 -3.24 -9.56
N LEU A 30 -3.90 -3.55 -8.57
CA LEU A 30 -3.49 -4.31 -7.39
C LEU A 30 -3.19 -5.78 -7.72
N ASP A 31 -3.92 -6.38 -8.65
CA ASP A 31 -3.64 -7.73 -9.17
C ASP A 31 -2.29 -7.78 -9.90
N SER A 32 -1.91 -6.72 -10.61
CA SER A 32 -0.60 -6.64 -11.23
C SER A 32 0.53 -6.62 -10.17
N VAL A 33 0.30 -5.94 -9.04
CA VAL A 33 1.30 -5.77 -7.98
C VAL A 33 1.42 -7.01 -7.09
N ILE A 34 0.30 -7.63 -6.71
CA ILE A 34 0.30 -8.84 -5.86
C ILE A 34 1.02 -10.01 -6.57
N ASN A 35 0.85 -10.11 -7.90
CA ASN A 35 1.41 -11.17 -8.73
C ASN A 35 2.84 -10.91 -9.23
N GLN A 36 3.49 -9.80 -8.83
CA GLN A 36 4.88 -9.52 -9.21
C GLN A 36 5.81 -10.68 -8.87
N THR A 37 6.74 -11.00 -9.77
CA THR A 37 7.76 -12.04 -9.57
C THR A 37 8.72 -11.67 -8.43
N TYR A 38 9.03 -10.38 -8.30
CA TYR A 38 9.78 -9.86 -7.16
C TYR A 38 8.90 -9.77 -5.91
N LYS A 39 9.27 -10.47 -4.84
CA LYS A 39 8.40 -10.62 -3.65
C LYS A 39 8.71 -9.67 -2.50
N ASN A 40 9.93 -9.14 -2.41
CA ASN A 40 10.36 -8.23 -1.34
C ASN A 40 9.83 -6.80 -1.58
N LEU A 41 8.50 -6.69 -1.58
CA LEU A 41 7.74 -5.46 -1.81
C LEU A 41 7.06 -5.01 -0.51
N GLU A 42 6.87 -3.72 -0.37
CA GLU A 42 5.90 -3.13 0.54
C GLU A 42 5.06 -2.12 -0.23
N VAL A 43 3.75 -2.28 -0.16
CA VAL A 43 2.79 -1.54 -1.00
C VAL A 43 1.93 -0.69 -0.10
N VAL A 44 2.00 0.62 -0.30
CA VAL A 44 1.24 1.61 0.46
C VAL A 44 0.11 2.14 -0.41
N LEU A 45 -1.10 1.76 -0.05
CA LEU A 45 -2.35 2.28 -0.62
C LEU A 45 -2.73 3.54 0.15
N VAL A 46 -2.90 4.67 -0.54
CA VAL A 46 -3.30 5.93 0.10
C VAL A 46 -4.63 6.38 -0.46
N ASN A 47 -5.72 6.11 0.28
CA ASN A 47 -7.03 6.67 -0.04
C ASN A 47 -7.07 8.15 0.33
N ASP A 48 -7.09 8.99 -0.70
CA ASP A 48 -7.03 10.44 -0.61
C ASP A 48 -8.43 11.06 -0.54
N GLY A 49 -9.21 10.62 0.44
CA GLY A 49 -10.57 11.11 0.65
C GLY A 49 -11.56 10.69 -0.45
N SER A 50 -11.33 9.57 -1.15
CA SER A 50 -12.35 9.06 -2.06
C SER A 50 -13.61 8.70 -1.28
N THR A 51 -14.73 9.26 -1.71
CA THR A 51 -16.07 9.01 -1.14
C THR A 51 -16.72 7.75 -1.72
N ARG A 52 -16.12 7.17 -2.76
CA ARG A 52 -16.61 5.95 -3.40
C ARG A 52 -16.34 4.76 -2.48
N LYS A 53 -17.41 4.12 -2.01
CA LYS A 53 -17.35 2.92 -1.15
C LYS A 53 -16.52 1.79 -1.80
N GLU A 54 -16.58 1.65 -3.12
CA GLU A 54 -15.88 0.59 -3.84
C GLU A 54 -14.35 0.71 -3.76
N ASN A 55 -13.79 1.94 -3.80
CA ASN A 55 -12.35 2.16 -3.68
C ASN A 55 -11.81 1.62 -2.34
N LEU A 56 -12.49 1.94 -1.24
CA LEU A 56 -12.13 1.45 0.09
C LEU A 56 -12.35 -0.05 0.23
N LYS A 57 -13.42 -0.59 -0.35
CA LYS A 57 -13.72 -2.03 -0.32
C LYS A 57 -12.63 -2.83 -1.01
N ILE A 58 -12.26 -2.45 -2.24
CA ILE A 58 -11.18 -3.08 -3.00
C ILE A 58 -9.87 -2.98 -2.19
N ALA A 59 -9.47 -1.79 -1.73
CA ALA A 59 -8.22 -1.64 -0.98
C ALA A 59 -8.16 -2.53 0.28
N LYS A 60 -9.25 -2.60 1.06
CA LYS A 60 -9.34 -3.47 2.25
C LYS A 60 -9.21 -4.95 1.90
N GLU A 61 -9.80 -5.39 0.79
CA GLU A 61 -9.69 -6.76 0.32
C GLU A 61 -8.22 -7.15 0.09
N TYR A 62 -7.41 -6.30 -0.54
CA TYR A 62 -5.99 -6.59 -0.78
C TYR A 62 -5.14 -6.56 0.50
N VAL A 63 -5.43 -5.64 1.44
CA VAL A 63 -4.76 -5.63 2.75
C VAL A 63 -5.04 -6.92 3.53
N LEU A 64 -6.25 -7.50 3.40
CA LEU A 64 -6.59 -8.78 4.02
C LEU A 64 -5.96 -9.97 3.30
N LYS A 65 -5.79 -9.90 1.98
CA LYS A 65 -5.21 -10.97 1.17
C LYS A 65 -3.68 -11.07 1.28
N ASP A 66 -2.99 -9.95 1.44
CA ASP A 66 -1.52 -9.92 1.40
C ASP A 66 -0.94 -8.88 2.36
N SER A 67 -0.16 -9.36 3.32
CA SER A 67 0.48 -8.55 4.38
C SER A 67 1.46 -7.49 3.89
N ARG A 68 1.88 -7.55 2.62
CA ARG A 68 2.72 -6.52 1.99
C ARG A 68 1.94 -5.23 1.73
N PHE A 69 0.61 -5.29 1.68
CA PHE A 69 -0.25 -4.14 1.44
C PHE A 69 -0.64 -3.45 2.75
N ILE A 70 -0.54 -2.12 2.76
CA ILE A 70 -0.88 -1.25 3.88
C ILE A 70 -1.81 -0.17 3.35
N LEU A 71 -2.90 0.10 4.06
CA LEU A 71 -3.87 1.13 3.69
C LEU A 71 -3.83 2.31 4.66
N PHE A 72 -3.61 3.50 4.10
CA PHE A 72 -3.83 4.79 4.74
C PHE A 72 -5.08 5.45 4.17
N VAL A 73 -5.86 6.07 5.06
CA VAL A 73 -7.02 6.86 4.70
C VAL A 73 -6.81 8.26 5.26
N LYS A 74 -6.89 9.26 4.39
CA LYS A 74 -6.78 10.67 4.77
C LYS A 74 -7.91 11.47 4.13
N GLU A 75 -8.09 12.71 4.59
CA GLU A 75 -8.90 13.69 3.90
C GLU A 75 -8.28 14.05 2.55
N ASN A 76 -9.10 14.46 1.57
CA ASN A 76 -8.62 14.78 0.22
C ASN A 76 -7.62 15.94 0.27
N GLY A 77 -6.40 15.71 -0.24
CA GLY A 77 -5.39 16.75 -0.45
C GLY A 77 -4.74 16.69 -1.83
N GLY A 78 -5.35 15.96 -2.76
CA GLY A 78 -4.83 15.68 -4.10
C GLY A 78 -3.72 14.61 -4.14
N LEU A 79 -3.47 14.11 -5.36
CA LEU A 79 -2.52 13.03 -5.63
C LEU A 79 -1.10 13.29 -5.11
N SER A 80 -0.64 14.56 -5.12
CA SER A 80 0.66 14.93 -4.56
C SER A 80 0.73 14.70 -3.06
N SER A 81 -0.34 15.09 -2.33
CA SER A 81 -0.45 14.84 -0.89
C SER A 81 -0.45 13.32 -0.61
N ALA A 82 -1.18 12.54 -1.41
CA ALA A 82 -1.21 11.09 -1.26
C ALA A 82 0.17 10.44 -1.47
N ARG A 83 0.95 10.88 -2.46
CA ARG A 83 2.31 10.39 -2.68
C ARG A 83 3.25 10.77 -1.54
N ASN A 84 3.16 12.01 -1.05
CA ASN A 84 4.00 12.48 0.05
C ASN A 84 3.80 11.63 1.30
N VAL A 85 2.56 11.24 1.63
CA VAL A 85 2.29 10.31 2.74
C VAL A 85 3.03 8.98 2.57
N GLY A 86 3.05 8.43 1.36
CA GLY A 86 3.82 7.21 1.07
C GLY A 86 5.33 7.41 1.24
N ILE A 87 5.88 8.54 0.77
CA ILE A 87 7.30 8.88 0.92
C ILE A 87 7.67 9.08 2.39
N GLU A 88 6.83 9.78 3.14
CA GLU A 88 6.99 10.02 4.57
C GLU A 88 6.95 8.72 5.38
N TYR A 89 6.07 7.79 5.00
CA TYR A 89 6.05 6.44 5.58
C TYR A 89 7.36 5.70 5.33
N PHE A 90 7.84 5.64 4.08
CA PHE A 90 9.07 4.93 3.74
C PHE A 90 10.35 5.59 4.29
N SER A 91 10.36 6.92 4.44
CA SER A 91 11.46 7.64 5.09
C SER A 91 11.47 7.49 6.62
N GLY A 92 10.42 6.89 7.21
CA GLY A 92 10.26 6.81 8.66
C GLY A 92 9.90 8.16 9.32
N SER A 93 9.62 9.19 8.53
CA SER A 93 9.26 10.53 9.00
C SER A 93 7.91 10.53 9.72
N ILE A 94 7.01 9.60 9.35
CA ILE A 94 5.76 9.38 10.06
C ILE A 94 5.66 7.93 10.52
N LYS A 95 5.45 7.73 11.82
CA LYS A 95 4.96 6.47 12.37
C LYS A 95 3.44 6.44 12.26
N LEU A 96 2.92 6.11 11.08
CA LEU A 96 1.49 5.86 10.95
C LEU A 96 1.19 4.49 11.57
N GLN A 97 0.15 4.41 12.41
CA GLN A 97 -0.35 3.11 12.83
C GLN A 97 -0.86 2.39 11.59
N LYS A 98 -0.34 1.20 11.32
CA LYS A 98 -0.98 0.30 10.36
C LYS A 98 -2.44 0.21 10.79
N THR A 99 -3.36 0.39 9.84
CA THR A 99 -4.77 0.06 10.06
C THR A 99 -4.91 -1.47 10.12
N SER A 100 -4.27 -2.09 11.11
CA SER A 100 -4.37 -3.51 11.43
C SER A 100 -5.58 -3.67 12.34
N ASN A 101 -6.62 -4.31 11.84
CA ASN A 101 -7.74 -4.82 12.64
C ASN A 101 -8.50 -3.81 13.51
N LYS A 102 -9.30 -2.97 12.86
CA LYS A 102 -10.66 -2.66 13.34
C LYS A 102 -11.62 -2.68 12.14
N LEU A 103 -11.92 -3.88 11.66
CA LEU A 103 -13.14 -4.16 10.89
C LEU A 103 -13.92 -5.24 11.64
N GLY A 104 -14.20 -4.98 12.92
CA GLY A 104 -15.15 -5.72 13.72
C GLY A 104 -16.40 -4.87 13.93
N GLY A 105 -17.53 -5.32 13.37
CA GLY A 105 -18.89 -5.14 13.87
C GLY A 105 -19.56 -3.77 13.73
N GLY A 106 -20.77 -3.78 13.14
CA GLY A 106 -21.84 -2.85 13.50
C GLY A 106 -22.56 -2.21 12.33
N GLY A 107 -23.79 -2.68 12.06
CA GLY A 107 -24.76 -2.08 11.14
C GLY A 107 -25.36 -3.08 10.17
#